data_AF-A0A9P8BWP2-F1
#
_entry.id   AF-A0A9P8BWP2-F1
#
_cell.length_a   1.000
_cell.length_b   1.000
_cell.length_c   1.000
_cell.angle_alpha   90.00
_cell.angle_beta   90.00
_cell.angle_gamma   90.00
#
_symmetry.space_group_name_H-M   'P 1'
#
loop_
_entity.id
_entity.type
_entity.pdbx_description
1 polymer ?
#
loop_
_entity_poly.entity_id
_entity_poly.type
_entity_poly.pdbx_seq_one_letter_code
_entity_poly.pdbx_strand_id
1 'polypeptide(L)'
;MTSTSESTPISNNNNNDPQQQQQQQQQQQQVPPSSTGTPSTPKFKVFQETFMFMNQQPVHIQVIEMENSQWVWISSAGGNPLQQQQQDALQGGGSAGGGGGAGAGAGAGGAGTGAFGDLAMAMPAFRAGQTPVSSTLLGSPIDETAAGIARRLATKFKRQFLVNLDIPASVDNAMVLAYSERKVVDMLRVIAETTAAGDV
;
A
#
# COMPACT_ATOMS: atom_id res chain seq x y z
N MET A 1 28.68 71.25 -15.87
CA MET A 1 30.04 70.67 -15.94
C MET A 1 29.87 69.17 -15.98
N THR A 2 30.53 68.57 -16.99
CA THR A 2 30.87 67.15 -17.19
C THR A 2 29.76 66.09 -17.24
N SER A 3 29.47 65.73 -18.49
CA SER A 3 28.91 64.49 -19.01
C SER A 3 29.62 63.23 -18.51
N THR A 4 28.88 62.12 -18.38
CA THR A 4 29.44 60.79 -18.68
C THR A 4 28.35 59.88 -19.25
N SER A 5 28.45 59.62 -20.55
CA SER A 5 27.69 58.62 -21.29
C SER A 5 28.55 57.37 -21.38
N GLU A 6 28.08 56.22 -20.90
CA GLU A 6 28.80 54.96 -21.02
C GLU A 6 27.97 53.98 -21.85
N SER A 7 28.28 53.95 -23.14
CA SER A 7 27.75 53.00 -24.12
C SER A 7 28.60 51.75 -24.11
N THR A 8 28.03 50.60 -23.75
CA THR A 8 28.65 49.28 -23.97
C THR A 8 28.16 48.66 -25.28
N PRO A 9 29.05 48.07 -26.10
CA PRO A 9 28.69 47.46 -27.37
C PRO A 9 28.07 46.07 -27.19
N ILE A 10 26.93 45.85 -27.85
CA ILE A 10 26.35 44.52 -28.07
C ILE A 10 27.21 43.81 -29.12
N SER A 11 28.04 42.86 -28.69
CA SER A 11 28.66 41.88 -29.60
C SER A 11 27.69 40.72 -29.83
N ASN A 12 27.02 40.72 -30.98
CA ASN A 12 26.35 39.56 -31.52
C ASN A 12 27.39 38.63 -32.17
N ASN A 13 27.83 37.63 -31.43
CA ASN A 13 28.74 36.61 -31.95
C ASN A 13 27.93 35.37 -32.34
N ASN A 14 27.52 35.32 -33.61
CA ASN A 14 26.74 34.22 -34.18
C ASN A 14 27.71 33.27 -34.92
N ASN A 15 28.48 32.49 -34.17
CA ASN A 15 29.29 31.40 -34.72
C ASN A 15 28.68 30.06 -34.27
N ASN A 16 27.74 29.58 -35.09
CA ASN A 16 27.26 28.20 -35.02
C ASN A 16 28.20 27.34 -35.90
N ASP A 17 29.23 26.78 -35.27
CA ASP A 17 30.10 25.76 -35.88
C ASP A 17 29.53 24.36 -35.56
N PRO A 18 28.93 23.64 -36.53
CA PRO A 18 28.31 22.33 -36.29
C PRO A 18 29.31 21.20 -36.01
N GLN A 19 30.62 21.43 -36.07
CA GLN A 19 31.62 20.37 -35.82
C GLN A 19 32.03 20.20 -34.35
N GLN A 20 31.80 21.17 -33.46
CA GLN A 20 32.16 20.98 -32.04
C GLN A 20 31.09 20.21 -31.23
N GLN A 21 29.85 20.09 -31.72
CA GLN A 21 28.81 19.33 -31.02
C GLN A 21 28.96 17.80 -31.13
N GLN A 22 29.72 17.28 -32.12
CA GLN A 22 29.88 15.83 -32.26
C GLN A 22 30.93 15.22 -31.31
N GLN A 23 31.90 16.00 -30.80
CA GLN A 23 32.89 15.47 -29.87
C GLN A 23 32.42 15.41 -28.41
N GLN A 24 31.43 16.21 -27.99
CA GLN A 24 30.88 16.10 -26.63
C GLN A 24 29.86 14.96 -26.47
N GLN A 25 29.29 14.41 -27.53
CA GLN A 25 28.39 13.25 -27.43
C GLN A 25 29.12 11.91 -27.26
N GLN A 26 30.43 11.83 -27.53
CA GLN A 26 31.18 10.57 -27.38
C GLN A 26 31.79 10.36 -25.98
N GLN A 27 31.73 11.35 -25.08
CA GLN A 27 32.25 11.21 -23.70
C GLN A 27 31.19 10.85 -22.65
N GLN A 28 29.92 10.68 -23.00
CA GLN A 28 28.85 10.34 -22.04
C GLN A 28 28.38 8.87 -22.05
N GLN A 29 29.14 7.94 -22.65
CA GLN A 29 28.71 6.54 -22.77
C GLN A 29 29.64 5.52 -22.09
N GLN A 30 30.30 5.91 -21.00
CA GLN A 30 30.79 4.93 -20.01
C GLN A 30 29.80 4.87 -18.84
N VAL A 31 28.70 4.14 -19.05
CA VAL A 31 27.92 3.60 -17.94
C VAL A 31 28.83 2.61 -17.19
N PRO A 32 29.07 2.78 -15.89
CA PRO A 32 29.83 1.80 -15.11
C PRO A 32 29.16 0.43 -15.23
N PRO A 33 29.94 -0.68 -15.30
CA PRO A 33 29.37 -2.01 -15.36
C PRO A 33 28.45 -2.20 -14.15
N SER A 34 27.18 -2.45 -14.43
CA SER A 34 26.18 -2.84 -13.46
C SER A 34 26.76 -3.97 -12.63
N SER A 35 26.92 -3.72 -11.32
CA SER A 35 27.38 -4.71 -10.36
C SER A 35 26.55 -5.98 -10.56
N THR A 36 27.20 -7.05 -11.02
CA THR A 36 26.62 -8.39 -11.14
C THR A 36 26.46 -8.97 -9.73
N GLY A 37 25.55 -8.40 -8.95
CA GLY A 37 25.02 -9.04 -7.77
C GLY A 37 24.31 -10.30 -8.23
N THR A 38 24.77 -11.46 -7.76
CA THR A 38 24.00 -12.69 -7.91
C THR A 38 22.61 -12.45 -7.30
N PRO A 39 21.51 -12.74 -8.01
CA PRO A 39 20.18 -12.56 -7.45
C PRO A 39 20.05 -13.45 -6.22
N SER A 40 19.90 -12.83 -5.05
CA SER A 40 19.59 -13.55 -3.83
C SER A 40 18.16 -14.10 -3.93
N THR A 41 17.97 -15.35 -3.54
CA THR A 41 16.63 -15.94 -3.46
C THR A 41 15.82 -15.17 -2.42
N PRO A 42 14.65 -14.59 -2.78
CA PRO A 42 13.84 -13.84 -1.82
C PRO A 42 13.37 -14.79 -0.72
N LYS A 43 13.64 -14.42 0.54
CA LYS A 43 13.15 -15.14 1.72
C LYS A 43 11.90 -14.44 2.22
N PHE A 44 10.81 -15.18 2.36
CA PHE A 44 9.61 -14.69 3.01
C PHE A 44 9.12 -15.69 4.04
N LYS A 45 8.49 -15.18 5.10
CA LYS A 45 7.82 -15.99 6.12
C LYS A 45 6.35 -15.57 6.18
N VAL A 46 5.48 -16.55 6.38
CA VAL A 46 4.03 -16.30 6.46
C VAL A 46 3.56 -16.66 7.87
N PHE A 47 2.87 -15.70 8.50
CA PHE A 47 2.24 -15.85 9.79
C PHE A 47 0.75 -15.62 9.61
N GLN A 48 -0.08 -16.45 10.23
CA GLN A 48 -1.52 -16.33 10.16
C GLN A 48 -2.14 -16.69 11.50
N GLU A 49 -3.14 -15.92 11.90
CA GLU A 49 -3.90 -16.19 13.12
C GLU A 49 -5.35 -15.72 12.95
N THR A 50 -6.27 -16.41 13.61
CA THR A 50 -7.69 -16.06 13.61
C THR A 50 -8.13 -15.80 15.03
N PHE A 51 -8.74 -14.64 15.26
CA PHE A 51 -9.20 -14.21 16.58
C PHE A 51 -10.72 -14.05 16.59
N MET A 52 -11.36 -14.47 17.68
CA MET A 52 -12.78 -14.17 17.88
C MET A 52 -12.95 -12.76 18.47
N PHE A 53 -13.62 -11.89 17.74
CA PHE A 53 -14.09 -10.60 18.24
C PHE A 53 -15.49 -10.76 18.86
N MET A 54 -15.65 -10.32 20.11
CA MET A 54 -16.89 -10.43 20.89
C MET A 54 -17.53 -11.85 20.87
N ASN A 55 -16.72 -12.91 20.73
CA ASN A 55 -17.14 -14.31 20.63
C ASN A 55 -18.05 -14.66 19.44
N GLN A 56 -18.21 -13.77 18.45
CA GLN A 56 -19.18 -13.97 17.36
C GLN A 56 -18.58 -13.70 15.98
N GLN A 57 -17.60 -12.80 15.87
CA GLN A 57 -17.03 -12.40 14.58
C GLN A 57 -15.56 -12.83 14.50
N PRO A 58 -15.21 -13.83 13.69
CA PRO A 58 -13.82 -14.18 13.44
C PRO A 58 -13.12 -13.08 12.62
N VAL A 59 -11.97 -12.64 13.13
CA VAL A 59 -11.02 -11.74 12.46
C VAL A 59 -9.80 -12.55 12.06
N HIS A 60 -9.55 -12.63 10.76
CA HIS A 60 -8.37 -13.27 10.17
C HIS A 60 -7.28 -12.22 9.96
N ILE A 61 -6.09 -12.51 10.46
CA ILE A 61 -4.90 -11.68 10.25
C ILE A 61 -3.82 -12.55 9.64
N GLN A 62 -3.29 -12.12 8.50
CA GLN A 62 -2.12 -12.72 7.88
C GLN A 62 -1.02 -11.66 7.74
N VAL A 63 0.21 -12.03 8.08
CA VAL A 63 1.40 -11.21 7.93
C VAL A 63 2.42 -11.98 7.09
N ILE A 64 2.87 -11.38 6.00
CA ILE A 64 3.97 -11.87 5.18
C ILE A 64 5.17 -10.98 5.47
N GLU A 65 6.18 -11.55 6.12
CA GLU A 65 7.46 -10.90 6.39
C GLU A 65 8.38 -11.09 5.18
N MET A 66 8.89 -9.97 4.67
CA MET A 66 9.96 -9.90 3.68
C MET A 66 11.17 -9.18 4.31
N GLU A 67 12.29 -9.10 3.58
CA GLU A 67 13.56 -8.57 4.11
C GLU A 67 13.43 -7.15 4.70
N ASN A 68 12.78 -6.24 3.97
CA ASN A 68 12.66 -4.82 4.37
C ASN A 68 11.21 -4.31 4.43
N SER A 69 10.24 -5.21 4.26
CA SER A 69 8.84 -4.86 4.19
C SER A 69 7.96 -5.95 4.78
N GLN A 70 6.76 -5.56 5.16
CA GLN A 70 5.75 -6.48 5.66
C GLN A 70 4.43 -6.21 4.94
N TRP A 71 3.78 -7.30 4.53
CA TRP A 71 2.43 -7.24 3.99
C TRP A 71 1.46 -7.80 5.02
N VAL A 72 0.49 -6.99 5.43
CA VAL A 72 -0.55 -7.31 6.40
C VAL A 72 -1.87 -7.39 5.66
N TRP A 73 -2.58 -8.49 5.86
CA TRP A 73 -3.96 -8.67 5.41
C TRP A 73 -4.85 -8.89 6.63
N ILE A 74 -5.91 -8.08 6.72
CA ILE A 74 -6.90 -8.15 7.79
C ILE A 74 -8.25 -8.38 7.11
N SER A 75 -8.94 -9.46 7.48
CA SER A 75 -10.28 -9.75 6.99
C SER A 75 -11.19 -10.15 8.15
N SER A 76 -12.47 -9.80 8.06
CA SER A 76 -13.49 -10.32 8.97
C SER A 76 -14.31 -11.37 8.23
N ALA A 77 -14.43 -12.59 8.77
CA ALA A 77 -15.10 -13.70 8.09
C ALA A 77 -16.65 -13.57 8.00
N GLY A 78 -17.18 -12.35 8.14
CA GLY A 78 -18.57 -12.02 7.84
C GLY A 78 -18.99 -12.27 6.38
N GLY A 79 -18.03 -12.61 5.49
CA GLY A 79 -18.27 -13.07 4.13
C GLY A 79 -17.59 -14.41 3.86
N ASN A 80 -17.93 -15.47 4.60
CA ASN A 80 -17.50 -16.81 4.23
C ASN A 80 -18.34 -17.30 3.03
N PRO A 81 -17.78 -17.41 1.80
CA PRO A 81 -18.56 -17.76 0.61
C PRO A 81 -19.22 -19.14 0.73
N LEU A 82 -18.65 -20.01 1.59
CA LEU A 82 -19.15 -21.36 1.83
C LEU A 82 -20.51 -21.37 2.54
N GLN A 83 -20.82 -20.37 3.38
CA GLN A 83 -22.15 -20.28 4.01
C GLN A 83 -23.17 -19.60 3.09
N GLN A 84 -22.74 -18.66 2.25
CA GLN A 84 -23.64 -17.94 1.34
C GLN A 84 -24.13 -18.85 0.19
N GLN A 85 -23.26 -19.75 -0.32
CA GLN A 85 -23.66 -20.71 -1.34
C GLN A 85 -24.69 -21.75 -0.82
N GLN A 86 -24.70 -22.03 0.50
CA GLN A 86 -25.65 -22.98 1.07
C GLN A 86 -27.01 -22.34 1.40
N GLN A 87 -27.07 -21.02 1.62
CA GLN A 87 -28.34 -20.30 1.80
C GLN A 87 -29.05 -20.01 0.47
N ASP A 88 -28.32 -19.69 -0.61
CA ASP A 88 -28.93 -19.52 -1.94
C ASP A 88 -29.50 -20.84 -2.51
N ALA A 89 -28.89 -21.98 -2.16
CA ALA A 89 -29.38 -23.28 -2.58
C ALA A 89 -30.72 -23.68 -1.90
N LEU A 90 -31.10 -23.04 -0.80
CA LEU A 90 -32.34 -23.33 -0.04
C LEU A 90 -33.50 -22.38 -0.36
N GLN A 91 -33.27 -21.26 -1.08
CA GLN A 91 -34.33 -20.31 -1.49
C GLN A 91 -34.64 -20.31 -3.00
N GLY A 92 -34.06 -21.25 -3.76
CA GLY A 92 -34.42 -21.49 -5.16
C GLY A 92 -35.83 -22.06 -5.33
N GLY A 93 -36.84 -21.19 -5.31
CA GLY A 93 -38.25 -21.59 -5.39
C GLY A 93 -39.23 -20.49 -5.78
N GLY A 94 -38.85 -19.58 -6.69
CA GLY A 94 -39.81 -18.83 -7.50
C GLY A 94 -40.03 -17.36 -7.15
N SER A 95 -39.60 -16.48 -8.05
CA SER A 95 -40.50 -15.49 -8.65
C SER A 95 -39.80 -14.78 -9.81
N ALA A 96 -40.22 -15.10 -11.03
CA ALA A 96 -39.92 -14.32 -12.21
C ALA A 96 -40.96 -13.20 -12.31
N GLY A 97 -40.54 -11.95 -12.14
CA GLY A 97 -41.39 -10.78 -12.30
C GLY A 97 -40.53 -9.55 -12.59
N GLY A 98 -40.65 -9.03 -13.81
CA GLY A 98 -39.82 -7.95 -14.33
C GLY A 98 -40.11 -6.57 -13.75
N GLY A 99 -39.22 -5.63 -14.06
CA GLY A 99 -39.40 -4.22 -13.77
C GLY A 99 -38.11 -3.45 -14.01
N GLY A 100 -38.01 -2.78 -15.16
CA GLY A 100 -36.92 -1.88 -15.48
C GLY A 100 -36.87 -0.67 -14.54
N GLY A 101 -35.66 -0.27 -14.20
CA GLY A 101 -35.37 0.95 -13.46
C GLY A 101 -33.93 1.37 -13.71
N ALA A 102 -33.72 2.26 -14.68
CA ALA A 102 -32.46 2.96 -14.85
C ALA A 102 -32.30 3.95 -13.69
N GLY A 103 -31.51 3.56 -12.69
CA GLY A 103 -31.07 4.41 -11.60
C GLY A 103 -29.55 4.40 -11.53
N ALA A 104 -28.94 5.52 -11.92
CA ALA A 104 -27.52 5.77 -11.77
C ALA A 104 -27.16 5.85 -10.27
N GLY A 105 -26.72 4.73 -9.70
CA GLY A 105 -26.08 4.67 -8.40
C GLY A 105 -24.56 4.57 -8.58
N ALA A 106 -23.84 5.54 -8.05
CA ALA A 106 -22.38 5.56 -8.00
C ALA A 106 -21.84 4.24 -7.43
N GLY A 107 -20.78 3.72 -8.06
CA GLY A 107 -20.25 2.38 -7.85
C GLY A 107 -19.93 2.07 -6.38
N ALA A 108 -20.80 1.27 -5.76
CA ALA A 108 -20.45 0.41 -4.65
C ALA A 108 -19.70 -0.80 -5.23
N GLY A 109 -18.38 -0.81 -5.04
CA GLY A 109 -17.55 -1.95 -5.42
C GLY A 109 -17.90 -3.18 -4.57
N GLY A 110 -18.54 -4.16 -5.20
CA GLY A 110 -18.29 -5.59 -4.97
C GLY A 110 -18.74 -6.20 -3.64
N ALA A 111 -20.03 -6.46 -3.49
CA ALA A 111 -20.51 -7.51 -2.60
C ALA A 111 -20.28 -8.88 -3.27
N GLY A 112 -19.17 -9.53 -2.96
CA GLY A 112 -18.89 -10.91 -3.35
C GLY A 112 -17.40 -11.23 -3.45
N THR A 113 -16.92 -12.14 -2.62
CA THR A 113 -15.66 -12.89 -2.77
C THR A 113 -14.37 -12.05 -2.70
N GLY A 114 -13.80 -11.91 -1.49
CA GLY A 114 -12.39 -11.58 -1.28
C GLY A 114 -11.90 -10.30 -1.98
N ALA A 115 -12.70 -9.23 -1.93
CA ALA A 115 -12.33 -7.98 -2.54
C ALA A 115 -11.15 -7.35 -1.79
N PHE A 116 -10.11 -6.92 -2.53
CA PHE A 116 -9.12 -5.98 -2.02
C PHE A 116 -9.82 -4.63 -1.78
N GLY A 117 -10.53 -4.51 -0.66
CA GLY A 117 -11.44 -3.39 -0.38
C GLY A 117 -10.72 -2.08 -0.15
N ASP A 118 -9.65 -2.09 0.65
CA ASP A 118 -8.80 -0.94 0.93
C ASP A 118 -7.35 -1.40 1.10
N LEU A 119 -6.50 -1.07 0.12
CA LEU A 119 -5.07 -1.39 0.13
C LEU A 119 -4.29 -0.10 0.24
N ALA A 120 -3.45 0.01 1.27
CA ALA A 120 -2.55 1.14 1.42
C ALA A 120 -1.12 0.68 1.71
N MET A 121 -0.17 1.56 1.38
CA MET A 121 1.24 1.40 1.68
C MET A 121 1.70 2.56 2.55
N ALA A 122 2.58 2.29 3.50
CA ALA A 122 3.32 3.32 4.22
C ALA A 122 4.81 2.99 4.30
N MET A 123 5.62 4.03 4.18
CA MET A 123 7.07 3.96 4.36
C MET A 123 7.46 4.68 5.64
N PRO A 124 8.46 4.17 6.38
CA PRO A 124 8.94 4.83 7.57
C PRO A 124 9.59 6.17 7.20
N ALA A 125 9.59 7.10 8.14
CA ALA A 125 10.30 8.36 7.96
C ALA A 125 11.82 8.11 7.86
N PHE A 126 12.46 8.70 6.85
CA PHE A 126 13.91 8.62 6.66
C PHE A 126 14.69 9.44 7.69
N ARG A 127 14.05 10.44 8.31
CA ARG A 127 14.66 11.35 9.27
C ARG A 127 13.88 11.36 10.58
N ALA A 128 14.60 11.51 11.69
CA ALA A 128 13.98 11.73 13.00
C ALA A 128 13.12 13.01 12.96
N GLY A 129 11.90 12.92 13.47
CA GLY A 129 10.94 14.04 13.49
C GLY A 129 10.11 14.22 12.22
N GLN A 130 10.38 13.49 11.13
CA GLN A 130 9.54 13.50 9.93
C GLN A 130 8.34 12.54 10.11
N THR A 131 7.18 12.92 9.58
CA THR A 131 6.00 12.05 9.54
C THR A 131 6.17 10.98 8.46
N PRO A 132 5.81 9.71 8.73
CA PRO A 132 5.83 8.66 7.71
C PRO A 132 4.85 8.96 6.57
N VAL A 133 5.27 8.64 5.34
CA VAL A 133 4.47 8.83 4.13
C VAL A 133 3.59 7.60 3.93
N SER A 134 2.31 7.82 3.63
CA SER A 134 1.38 6.75 3.28
C SER A 134 0.64 7.10 1.99
N SER A 135 0.33 6.08 1.20
CA SER A 135 -0.48 6.18 -0.02
C SER A 135 -1.51 5.06 -0.04
N THR A 136 -2.77 5.40 -0.28
CA THR A 136 -3.77 4.42 -0.70
C THR A 136 -3.45 3.99 -2.12
N LEU A 137 -3.42 2.68 -2.36
CA LEU A 137 -3.14 2.06 -3.65
C LEU A 137 -4.41 1.59 -4.33
N LEU A 138 -5.36 1.03 -3.55
CA LEU A 138 -6.68 0.59 -4.00
C LEU A 138 -7.70 0.99 -2.94
N GLY A 139 -8.93 1.29 -3.38
CA GLY A 139 -10.01 1.72 -2.50
C GLY A 139 -10.34 3.21 -2.64
N SER A 140 -11.34 3.66 -1.87
CA SER A 140 -11.73 5.06 -1.84
C SER A 140 -10.70 5.87 -1.05
N PRO A 141 -10.11 6.95 -1.61
CA PRO A 141 -9.17 7.79 -0.87
C PRO A 141 -9.84 8.53 0.30
N ILE A 142 -11.18 8.56 0.36
CA ILE A 142 -11.94 9.13 1.48
C ILE A 142 -11.79 8.25 2.73
N ASP A 143 -11.66 6.94 2.54
CA ASP A 143 -11.47 5.98 3.61
C ASP A 143 -9.96 5.80 3.86
N GLU A 144 -9.38 6.68 4.68
CA GLU A 144 -7.94 6.63 5.02
C GLU A 144 -7.61 5.57 6.10
N THR A 145 -8.43 4.53 6.24
CA THR A 145 -8.32 3.58 7.35
C THR A 145 -7.09 2.69 7.21
N ALA A 146 -6.93 1.97 6.09
CA ALA A 146 -5.73 1.15 5.87
C ALA A 146 -4.47 2.01 5.84
N ALA A 147 -4.53 3.21 5.24
CA ALA A 147 -3.41 4.15 5.19
C ALA A 147 -2.99 4.62 6.59
N GLY A 148 -3.96 4.91 7.46
CA GLY A 148 -3.73 5.29 8.85
C GLY A 148 -3.07 4.17 9.66
N ILE A 149 -3.55 2.93 9.51
CA ILE A 149 -2.96 1.74 10.14
C ILE A 149 -1.52 1.55 9.63
N ALA A 150 -1.32 1.54 8.31
CA ALA A 150 0.00 1.39 7.70
C ALA A 150 0.99 2.43 8.23
N ARG A 151 0.58 3.70 8.34
CA ARG A 151 1.41 4.79 8.87
C ARG A 151 1.82 4.55 10.32
N ARG A 152 0.89 4.13 11.19
CA ARG A 152 1.18 3.83 12.60
C ARG A 152 2.13 2.64 12.73
N LEU A 153 1.93 1.58 11.94
CA LEU A 153 2.83 0.43 11.89
C LEU A 153 4.25 0.81 11.41
N ALA A 154 4.35 1.55 10.31
CA ALA A 154 5.63 2.05 9.78
C ALA A 154 6.35 2.95 10.78
N THR A 155 5.62 3.81 11.50
CA THR A 155 6.17 4.65 12.57
C THR A 155 6.80 3.81 13.68
N LYS A 156 6.12 2.74 14.08
CA LYS A 156 6.45 1.91 15.24
C LYS A 156 7.58 0.93 14.95
N PHE A 157 7.54 0.24 13.82
CA PHE A 157 8.49 -0.82 13.48
C PHE A 157 9.62 -0.36 12.53
N LYS A 158 9.59 0.89 12.05
CA LYS A 158 10.61 1.48 11.17
C LYS A 158 10.84 0.67 9.88
N ARG A 159 9.79 0.07 9.34
CA ARG A 159 9.79 -0.73 8.10
C ARG A 159 8.67 -0.28 7.18
N GLN A 160 8.75 -0.69 5.91
CA GLN A 160 7.66 -0.47 4.96
C GLN A 160 6.51 -1.45 5.25
N PHE A 161 5.28 -0.94 5.22
CA PHE A 161 4.07 -1.75 5.41
C PHE A 161 3.15 -1.61 4.21
N LEU A 162 2.66 -2.75 3.72
CA LEU A 162 1.49 -2.82 2.86
C LEU A 162 0.35 -3.39 3.71
N VAL A 163 -0.79 -2.70 3.79
CA VAL A 163 -1.93 -3.10 4.60
C VAL A 163 -3.14 -3.23 3.69
N ASN A 164 -3.68 -4.45 3.61
CA ASN A 164 -4.94 -4.75 2.95
C ASN A 164 -6.02 -4.95 4.01
N LEU A 165 -7.08 -4.17 3.94
CA LEU A 165 -8.21 -4.21 4.86
C LEU A 165 -9.47 -4.67 4.11
N ASP A 166 -9.99 -5.80 4.54
CA ASP A 166 -11.19 -6.45 3.99
C ASP A 166 -12.19 -6.68 5.14
N ILE A 167 -12.66 -5.58 5.73
CA ILE A 167 -13.68 -5.61 6.78
C ILE A 167 -14.93 -4.90 6.23
N PRO A 168 -16.08 -5.59 6.16
CA PRO A 168 -17.31 -4.98 5.66
C PRO A 168 -17.74 -3.80 6.55
N ALA A 169 -18.28 -2.76 5.92
CA ALA A 169 -18.80 -1.56 6.58
C ALA A 169 -20.08 -1.88 7.39
N SER A 170 -19.93 -2.58 8.51
CA SER A 170 -20.98 -2.78 9.52
C SER A 170 -20.82 -1.77 10.66
N VAL A 171 -21.86 -1.61 11.48
CA VAL A 171 -21.93 -0.59 12.55
C VAL A 171 -20.83 -0.77 13.62
N ASP A 172 -20.18 -1.94 13.69
CA ASP A 172 -19.09 -2.25 14.63
C ASP A 172 -17.68 -2.10 14.04
N ASN A 173 -17.55 -1.55 12.82
CA ASN A 173 -16.27 -1.47 12.10
C ASN A 173 -15.17 -0.81 12.94
N ALA A 174 -15.45 0.31 13.62
CA ALA A 174 -14.45 1.01 14.42
C ALA A 174 -13.87 0.16 15.58
N MET A 175 -14.71 -0.62 16.27
CA MET A 175 -14.25 -1.47 17.38
C MET A 175 -13.48 -2.69 16.86
N VAL A 176 -13.98 -3.33 15.79
CA VAL A 176 -13.29 -4.45 15.14
C VAL A 176 -11.92 -3.99 14.61
N LEU A 177 -11.83 -2.81 14.00
CA LEU A 177 -10.59 -2.23 13.51
C LEU A 177 -9.58 -1.99 14.62
N ALA A 178 -9.99 -1.34 15.71
CA ALA A 178 -9.11 -1.08 16.84
C ALA A 178 -8.60 -2.39 17.48
N TYR A 179 -9.48 -3.39 17.59
CA TYR A 179 -9.11 -4.72 18.05
C TYR A 179 -8.12 -5.40 17.11
N SER A 180 -8.40 -5.38 15.80
CA SER A 180 -7.57 -6.00 14.76
C SER A 180 -6.18 -5.36 14.72
N GLU A 181 -6.10 -4.03 14.75
CA GLU A 181 -4.83 -3.31 14.78
C GLU A 181 -3.99 -3.69 16.01
N ARG A 182 -4.61 -3.79 17.18
CA ARG A 182 -3.92 -4.22 18.40
C ARG A 182 -3.35 -5.64 18.24
N LYS A 183 -4.12 -6.56 17.67
CA LYS A 183 -3.68 -7.93 17.40
C LYS A 183 -2.54 -8.01 16.38
N VAL A 184 -2.62 -7.23 15.29
CA VAL A 184 -1.52 -7.09 14.34
C VAL A 184 -0.25 -6.63 15.05
N VAL A 185 -0.34 -5.59 15.89
CA VAL A 185 0.81 -5.08 16.65
C VAL A 185 1.43 -6.15 17.55
N ASP A 186 0.61 -6.96 18.23
CA ASP A 186 1.09 -8.01 19.10
C ASP A 186 1.78 -9.14 18.29
N MET A 187 1.20 -9.56 17.17
CA MET A 187 1.84 -10.53 16.25
C MET A 187 3.17 -10.01 15.70
N LEU A 188 3.22 -8.74 15.27
CA LEU A 188 4.43 -8.12 14.73
C LEU A 188 5.56 -8.01 15.75
N ARG A 189 5.24 -7.85 17.04
CA ARG A 189 6.25 -7.89 18.11
C ARG A 189 6.88 -9.28 18.21
N VAL A 190 6.06 -10.33 18.25
CA VAL A 190 6.54 -11.72 18.31
C VAL A 190 7.40 -12.06 17.09
N ILE A 191 6.99 -11.62 15.89
CA ILE A 191 7.77 -11.78 14.66
C ILE A 191 9.12 -11.06 14.76
N ALA A 192 9.12 -9.80 15.21
CA ALA A 192 10.34 -9.01 15.36
C ALA A 192 11.32 -9.64 16.36
N GLU A 193 10.82 -10.18 17.47
CA GLU A 193 11.62 -10.92 18.47
C GLU A 193 12.21 -12.21 17.88
N THR A 194 11.39 -12.97 17.13
CA THR A 194 11.82 -14.21 16.47
C THR A 194 12.89 -13.95 15.41
N THR A 195 12.73 -12.89 14.61
CA THR A 195 13.69 -12.50 13.59
C THR A 195 15.00 -12.01 14.20
N ALA A 196 14.97 -11.27 15.33
CA ALA A 196 16.18 -10.85 16.03
C ALA A 196 16.96 -12.03 16.64
N ALA A 197 16.29 -13.12 17.03
CA ALA A 197 16.93 -14.30 17.62
C ALA A 197 17.53 -15.27 16.59
N GLY A 198 17.09 -15.22 15.33
CA GLY A 198 17.44 -16.18 14.28
C GLY A 198 18.58 -15.79 13.35
N ASP A 199 19.26 -14.66 13.61
CA ASP A 199 20.33 -14.11 12.77
C ASP A 199 21.74 -14.29 13.43
N VAL A 200 21.93 -15.44 14.09
CA VAL A 200 23.23 -15.89 14.65
C VAL A 200 23.76 -17.09 13.87
#